data_AF-A0A914CQY1-F1
#
_entry.id   AF-A0A914CQY1-F1
#
_cell.length_a   1.000
_cell.length_b   1.000
_cell.length_c   1.000
_cell.angle_alpha   90.00
_cell.angle_beta   90.00
_cell.angle_gamma   90.00
#
_symmetry.space_group_name_H-M   'P 1'
#
loop_
_entity.id
_entity.type
_entity.pdbx_description
1 polymer ?
#
loop_
_entity_poly.entity_id
_entity_poly.type
_entity_poly.pdbx_seq_one_letter_code
_entity_poly.pdbx_strand_id
1 'polypeptide(L)'
;MYLPLIFLYAICANGYAAKLPLVISTWAHSTFPNATQKAWEYLKSNGDQRLGALVEGLSTCEALQCDHTVGYGGSPDETGETTLDALVMDGSTHQIGAVGDLRQIKDVARVAWAVMNFTEHSLLVGDQAMKFALEMGFTKSNLTTNVSIEMHQNWIRNNCQPNFWKVRNFL
;
A
#
# COMPACT_ATOMS: atom_id res chain seq x y z
N MET A 1 4.24 -39.62 43.17
CA MET A 1 4.14 -38.15 43.28
C MET A 1 4.52 -37.47 41.94
N TYR A 2 3.92 -37.88 40.82
CA TYR A 2 4.21 -37.33 39.47
C TYR A 2 2.94 -37.07 38.64
N LEU A 3 1.76 -37.14 39.26
CA LEU A 3 0.49 -36.90 38.58
C LEU A 3 0.05 -35.42 38.41
N PRO A 4 0.62 -34.38 39.07
CA PRO A 4 0.09 -33.03 38.91
C PRO A 4 0.67 -32.27 37.70
N LEU A 5 1.78 -32.74 37.11
CA LEU A 5 2.43 -32.02 36.00
C LEU A 5 1.79 -32.26 34.62
N ILE A 6 1.11 -33.40 34.42
CA ILE A 6 0.52 -33.75 33.12
C ILE A 6 -0.79 -32.97 32.87
N PHE A 7 -1.53 -32.63 33.93
CA PHE A 7 -2.81 -31.94 33.80
C PHE A 7 -2.68 -30.45 33.47
N LEU A 8 -1.53 -29.82 33.77
CA LEU A 8 -1.30 -28.41 33.47
C LEU A 8 -0.90 -28.18 31.99
N TYR A 9 -0.31 -29.18 31.33
CA TYR A 9 0.09 -29.08 29.92
C TYR A 9 -1.10 -29.15 28.95
N ALA A 10 -2.20 -29.81 29.34
CA ALA A 10 -3.39 -29.95 28.52
C ALA A 10 -4.25 -28.68 28.42
N ILE A 11 -4.15 -27.77 29.41
CA ILE A 11 -4.98 -26.55 29.46
C ILE A 11 -4.35 -25.40 28.66
N CYS A 12 -3.03 -25.43 28.41
CA CYS A 12 -2.35 -24.40 27.61
C CYS A 12 -2.33 -24.69 26.10
N ALA A 13 -2.84 -25.85 25.64
CA ALA A 13 -2.80 -26.25 24.23
C ALA A 13 -4.02 -25.81 23.40
N ASN A 14 -5.06 -25.23 24.02
CA ASN A 14 -6.13 -24.55 23.28
C ASN A 14 -5.67 -23.14 22.89
N GLY A 15 -4.60 -23.06 22.11
CA GLY A 15 -4.31 -21.87 21.35
C GLY A 15 -5.49 -21.61 20.43
N TYR A 16 -6.09 -20.43 20.51
CA TYR A 16 -7.04 -19.94 19.51
C TYR A 16 -6.29 -19.80 18.18
N ALA A 17 -6.12 -20.91 17.46
CA ALA A 17 -5.60 -20.88 16.11
C ALA A 17 -6.63 -20.14 15.25
N ALA A 18 -6.23 -18.98 14.71
CA ALA A 18 -7.07 -18.27 13.77
C ALA A 18 -7.45 -19.21 12.63
N LYS A 19 -8.76 -19.32 12.33
CA LYS A 19 -9.22 -20.11 11.18
C LYS A 19 -8.74 -19.43 9.91
N LEU A 20 -7.85 -20.09 9.19
CA LEU A 20 -7.37 -19.63 7.88
C LEU A 20 -8.37 -20.01 6.77
N PRO A 21 -8.46 -19.22 5.69
CA PRO A 21 -7.65 -18.04 5.40
C PRO A 21 -8.07 -16.78 6.19
N LEU A 22 -7.18 -15.79 6.24
CA LEU A 22 -7.36 -14.54 6.97
C LEU A 22 -6.84 -13.35 6.14
N VAL A 23 -7.61 -12.27 6.11
CA VAL A 23 -7.20 -10.98 5.54
C VAL A 23 -7.39 -9.93 6.62
N ILE A 24 -6.33 -9.17 6.89
CA ILE A 24 -6.33 -8.06 7.84
C ILE A 24 -5.70 -6.87 7.12
N SER A 25 -6.32 -5.71 7.25
CA SER A 25 -5.77 -4.46 6.74
C SER A 25 -6.08 -3.30 7.69
N THR A 26 -5.29 -2.24 7.58
CA THR A 26 -5.71 -0.91 7.99
C THR A 26 -6.51 -0.29 6.85
N TRP A 27 -7.48 0.60 7.08
CA TRP A 27 -8.13 1.01 8.32
C TRP A 27 -9.57 0.42 8.37
N ALA A 28 -10.36 0.75 9.40
CA ALA A 28 -11.75 0.27 9.53
C ALA A 28 -12.84 1.26 9.09
N HIS A 29 -12.46 2.43 8.55
CA HIS A 29 -13.38 3.50 8.14
C HIS A 29 -13.22 3.84 6.65
N SER A 30 -14.01 4.79 6.15
CA SER A 30 -14.00 5.19 4.74
C SER A 30 -14.19 3.97 3.82
N THR A 31 -13.45 3.89 2.71
CA THR A 31 -13.51 2.81 1.72
C THR A 31 -12.50 1.69 1.97
N PHE A 32 -11.71 1.74 3.05
CA PHE A 32 -10.77 0.67 3.40
C PHE A 32 -11.42 -0.71 3.58
N PRO A 33 -12.60 -0.85 4.22
CA PRO A 33 -13.28 -2.15 4.31
C PRO A 33 -13.62 -2.78 2.95
N ASN A 34 -13.88 -1.95 1.91
CA ASN A 34 -14.11 -2.45 0.55
C ASN A 34 -12.85 -3.09 -0.04
N ALA A 35 -11.67 -2.53 0.23
CA ALA A 35 -10.39 -3.11 -0.16
C ALA A 35 -10.14 -4.46 0.53
N THR A 36 -10.38 -4.54 1.85
CA THR A 36 -10.29 -5.80 2.60
C THR A 36 -11.25 -6.85 2.05
N GLN A 37 -12.48 -6.44 1.75
CA GLN A 37 -13.50 -7.31 1.16
C GLN A 37 -13.06 -7.81 -0.21
N LYS A 38 -12.48 -6.97 -1.06
CA LYS A 38 -11.98 -7.38 -2.38
C LYS A 38 -10.84 -8.38 -2.30
N ALA A 39 -9.89 -8.17 -1.40
CA ALA A 39 -8.84 -9.15 -1.12
C ALA A 39 -9.43 -10.50 -0.65
N TRP A 40 -10.43 -10.46 0.24
CA TRP A 40 -11.11 -11.68 0.71
C TRP A 40 -11.85 -12.42 -0.41
N GLU A 41 -12.63 -11.70 -1.22
CA GLU A 41 -13.33 -12.25 -2.39
C GLU A 41 -12.36 -12.89 -3.38
N TYR A 42 -11.24 -12.24 -3.67
CA TYR A 42 -10.20 -12.77 -4.54
C TYR A 42 -9.64 -14.08 -3.99
N LEU A 43 -9.28 -14.11 -2.71
CA LEU A 43 -8.69 -15.29 -2.06
C LEU A 43 -9.67 -16.46 -2.02
N LYS A 44 -10.96 -16.19 -1.78
CA LYS A 44 -12.03 -17.19 -1.80
C LYS A 44 -12.26 -17.81 -3.18
N SER A 45 -12.12 -17.03 -4.25
CA SER A 45 -12.40 -17.49 -5.61
C SER A 45 -11.20 -18.15 -6.30
N ASN A 46 -9.96 -17.81 -5.91
CA ASN A 46 -8.76 -18.20 -6.65
C ASN A 46 -7.82 -19.18 -5.89
N GLY A 47 -8.18 -19.63 -4.69
CA GLY A 47 -7.37 -20.58 -3.91
C GLY A 47 -6.17 -19.91 -3.23
N ASP A 48 -5.03 -20.60 -3.11
CA ASP A 48 -3.81 -20.08 -2.46
C ASP A 48 -3.06 -19.08 -3.36
N GLN A 49 -3.71 -17.95 -3.67
CA GLN A 49 -3.13 -16.82 -4.38
C GLN A 49 -3.02 -15.62 -3.45
N ARG A 50 -2.29 -15.79 -2.34
CA ARG A 50 -2.12 -14.79 -1.27
C ARG A 50 -1.63 -13.44 -1.78
N LEU A 51 -0.61 -13.43 -2.65
CA LEU A 51 -0.07 -12.19 -3.23
C LEU A 51 -1.07 -11.52 -4.18
N GLY A 52 -1.80 -12.30 -4.98
CA GLY A 52 -2.85 -11.76 -5.85
C GLY A 52 -3.96 -11.10 -5.04
N ALA A 53 -4.41 -11.73 -3.96
CA ALA A 53 -5.39 -11.17 -3.04
C ALA A 53 -4.91 -9.86 -2.38
N LEU A 54 -3.65 -9.83 -1.93
CA LEU A 54 -3.02 -8.64 -1.37
C LEU A 54 -3.02 -7.49 -2.39
N VAL A 55 -2.50 -7.74 -3.59
CA VAL A 55 -2.39 -6.73 -4.66
C VAL A 55 -3.78 -6.23 -5.09
N GLU A 56 -4.78 -7.10 -5.17
CA GLU A 56 -6.14 -6.70 -5.53
C GLU A 56 -6.80 -5.81 -4.47
N GLY A 57 -6.59 -6.12 -3.19
CA GLY A 57 -7.04 -5.25 -2.10
C GLY A 57 -6.38 -3.87 -2.16
N LEU A 58 -5.06 -3.82 -2.30
CA LEU A 58 -4.31 -2.56 -2.42
C LEU A 58 -4.77 -1.75 -3.64
N SER A 59 -4.87 -2.38 -4.82
CA SER A 59 -5.33 -1.75 -6.07
C SER A 59 -6.75 -1.19 -5.92
N THR A 60 -7.62 -1.90 -5.19
CA THR A 60 -8.98 -1.41 -4.89
C THR A 60 -8.92 -0.12 -4.09
N CYS A 61 -8.05 -0.03 -3.08
CA CYS A 61 -7.94 1.18 -2.27
C CYS A 61 -7.35 2.36 -3.05
N GLU A 62 -6.37 2.10 -3.92
CA GLU A 62 -5.79 3.09 -4.84
C GLU A 62 -6.87 3.67 -5.77
N ALA A 63 -7.73 2.81 -6.31
CA ALA A 63 -8.82 3.21 -7.19
C ALA A 63 -9.94 3.98 -6.46
N LEU A 64 -10.27 3.56 -5.24
CA LEU A 64 -11.27 4.21 -4.37
C LEU A 64 -10.72 5.46 -3.67
N GLN A 65 -9.43 5.76 -3.84
CA GLN A 65 -8.76 6.90 -3.24
C GLN A 65 -8.98 6.94 -1.71
N CYS A 66 -8.75 5.79 -1.04
CA CYS A 66 -9.12 5.59 0.36
C CYS A 66 -8.65 6.74 1.26
N ASP A 67 -9.63 7.47 1.80
CA ASP A 67 -9.44 8.65 2.65
C ASP A 67 -8.52 9.74 2.06
N HIS A 68 -8.32 9.74 0.73
CA HIS A 68 -7.34 10.56 0.01
C HIS A 68 -5.89 10.39 0.50
N THR A 69 -5.60 9.29 1.20
CA THR A 69 -4.26 8.92 1.68
C THR A 69 -3.63 7.78 0.86
N VAL A 70 -4.41 7.10 0.01
CA VAL A 70 -3.95 6.00 -0.84
C VAL A 70 -4.38 6.26 -2.27
N GLY A 71 -3.44 6.06 -3.22
CA GLY A 71 -3.68 6.28 -4.63
C GLY A 71 -3.70 7.76 -5.01
N TYR A 72 -4.22 8.02 -6.22
CA TYR A 72 -4.19 9.35 -6.83
C TYR A 72 -5.18 10.33 -6.18
N GLY A 73 -5.03 11.62 -6.49
CA GLY A 73 -6.02 12.66 -6.17
C GLY A 73 -6.10 13.05 -4.69
N GLY A 74 -5.05 12.77 -3.93
CA GLY A 74 -4.86 13.19 -2.55
C GLY A 74 -3.39 13.50 -2.27
N SER A 75 -3.13 14.05 -1.08
CA SER A 75 -1.78 14.29 -0.53
C SER A 75 -0.76 14.88 -1.53
N PRO A 76 -1.06 16.02 -2.19
CA PRO A 76 -0.08 16.67 -3.06
C PRO A 76 1.12 17.20 -2.26
N ASP A 77 2.30 17.16 -2.86
CA ASP A 77 3.54 17.70 -2.30
C ASP A 77 3.58 19.24 -2.32
N GLU A 78 4.69 19.84 -1.90
CA GLU A 78 4.85 21.31 -1.87
C GLU A 78 4.72 21.96 -3.27
N THR A 79 4.94 21.20 -4.34
CA THR A 79 4.79 21.65 -5.73
C THR A 79 3.38 21.43 -6.28
N GLY A 80 2.53 20.71 -5.53
CA GLY A 80 1.16 20.36 -5.92
C GLY A 80 1.03 19.01 -6.62
N GLU A 81 2.13 18.25 -6.72
CA GLU A 81 2.17 16.96 -7.39
C GLU A 81 1.85 15.81 -6.42
N THR A 82 1.04 14.86 -6.86
CA THR A 82 0.88 13.58 -6.15
C THR A 82 1.90 12.59 -6.70
N THR A 83 2.78 12.08 -5.84
CA THR A 83 3.65 10.93 -6.11
C THR A 83 3.31 9.80 -5.14
N LEU A 84 3.54 8.56 -5.56
CA LEU A 84 2.96 7.40 -4.90
C LEU A 84 4.02 6.35 -4.54
N ASP A 85 3.84 5.73 -3.38
CA ASP A 85 4.71 4.72 -2.84
C ASP A 85 3.94 3.42 -2.62
N ALA A 86 4.55 2.27 -2.91
CA ALA A 86 3.98 0.96 -2.57
C ALA A 86 5.06 -0.10 -2.38
N LEU A 87 4.76 -1.11 -1.57
CA LEU A 87 5.60 -2.27 -1.34
C LEU A 87 4.75 -3.53 -1.23
N VAL A 88 5.22 -4.61 -1.85
CA VAL A 88 4.67 -5.96 -1.74
C VAL A 88 5.79 -6.90 -1.31
N MET A 89 5.48 -7.82 -0.39
CA MET A 89 6.41 -8.83 0.09
C MET A 89 5.76 -10.22 0.08
N ASP A 90 6.48 -11.20 -0.43
CA ASP A 90 6.15 -12.61 -0.25
C ASP A 90 6.81 -13.15 1.02
N GLY A 91 6.00 -13.45 2.03
CA GLY A 91 6.49 -14.02 3.29
C GLY A 91 7.06 -15.44 3.17
N SER A 92 6.78 -16.17 2.10
CA SER A 92 7.29 -17.53 1.91
C SER A 92 8.70 -17.55 1.29
N THR A 93 8.98 -16.63 0.36
CA THR A 93 10.26 -16.54 -0.35
C THR A 93 11.14 -15.39 0.11
N HIS A 94 10.58 -14.47 0.90
CA HIS A 94 11.17 -13.19 1.30
C HIS A 94 11.49 -12.25 0.13
N GLN A 95 10.89 -12.48 -1.04
CA GLN A 95 10.99 -11.54 -2.15
C GLN A 95 10.18 -10.28 -1.86
N ILE A 96 10.73 -9.14 -2.29
CA ILE A 96 10.15 -7.81 -2.10
C ILE A 96 10.20 -7.08 -3.44
N GLY A 97 9.12 -6.38 -3.76
CA GLY A 97 9.13 -5.34 -4.79
C GLY A 97 8.48 -4.09 -4.25
N ALA A 98 9.08 -2.95 -4.55
CA ALA A 98 8.67 -1.66 -4.07
C ALA A 98 8.91 -0.58 -5.10
N VAL A 99 8.11 0.47 -4.99
CA VAL A 99 8.28 1.72 -5.71
C VAL A 99 8.17 2.88 -4.73
N GLY A 100 8.95 3.93 -4.97
CA GLY A 100 8.86 5.18 -4.23
C GLY A 100 8.90 6.37 -5.18
N ASP A 101 8.25 7.47 -4.82
CA ASP A 101 8.13 8.65 -5.68
C ASP A 101 7.62 8.27 -7.09
N LEU A 102 6.71 7.28 -7.21
CA LEU A 102 6.21 6.88 -8.51
C LEU A 102 5.28 7.95 -9.07
N ARG A 103 5.65 8.49 -10.22
CA ARG A 103 4.94 9.59 -10.88
C ARG A 103 4.07 9.03 -12.00
N GLN A 104 2.87 9.60 -12.14
CA GLN A 104 2.01 9.45 -13.32
C GLN A 104 1.55 8.01 -13.63
N ILE A 105 1.49 7.12 -12.63
CA ILE A 105 0.92 5.75 -12.74
C ILE A 105 -0.05 5.54 -11.57
N LYS A 106 -1.25 5.00 -11.85
CA LYS A 106 -2.29 4.80 -10.81
C LYS A 106 -2.18 3.46 -10.07
N ASP A 107 -1.80 2.39 -10.77
CA ASP A 107 -1.79 1.01 -10.25
C ASP A 107 -0.48 0.68 -9.52
N VAL A 108 -0.17 1.40 -8.46
CA VAL A 108 1.18 1.46 -7.85
C VAL A 108 1.55 0.16 -7.15
N ALA A 109 0.61 -0.48 -6.45
CA ALA A 109 0.78 -1.80 -5.86
C ALA A 109 1.09 -2.87 -6.92
N ARG A 110 0.49 -2.77 -8.12
CA ARG A 110 0.77 -3.68 -9.23
C ARG A 110 2.15 -3.44 -9.83
N VAL A 111 2.60 -2.19 -9.89
CA VAL A 111 4.00 -1.89 -10.30
C VAL A 111 4.98 -2.44 -9.28
N ALA A 112 4.75 -2.25 -7.97
CA ALA A 112 5.58 -2.85 -6.93
C ALA A 112 5.64 -4.39 -7.05
N TRP A 113 4.50 -5.03 -7.32
CA TRP A 113 4.49 -6.47 -7.59
C TRP A 113 5.25 -6.86 -8.87
N ALA A 114 5.20 -6.04 -9.92
CA ALA A 114 6.00 -6.23 -11.12
C ALA A 114 7.51 -6.10 -10.85
N VAL A 115 7.94 -5.15 -10.01
CA VAL A 115 9.35 -5.03 -9.57
C VAL A 115 9.83 -6.35 -8.95
N MET A 116 9.01 -6.93 -8.06
CA MET A 116 9.32 -8.20 -7.40
C MET A 116 9.47 -9.37 -8.38
N ASN A 117 8.65 -9.41 -9.43
CA ASN A 117 8.56 -10.55 -10.34
C ASN A 117 9.51 -10.46 -11.54
N PHE A 118 9.88 -9.24 -11.97
CA PHE A 118 10.57 -9.01 -13.24
C PHE A 118 11.91 -8.29 -13.09
N THR A 119 12.39 -8.11 -11.86
CA THR A 119 13.72 -7.55 -11.60
C THR A 119 14.40 -8.31 -10.46
N GLU A 120 15.73 -8.25 -10.43
CA GLU A 120 16.54 -8.72 -9.29
C GLU A 120 16.69 -7.63 -8.21
N HIS A 121 16.01 -6.49 -8.38
CA HIS A 121 16.02 -5.36 -7.45
C HIS A 121 14.77 -5.35 -6.58
N SER A 122 14.84 -4.72 -5.41
CA SER A 122 13.68 -4.61 -4.51
C SER A 122 12.98 -3.26 -4.57
N LEU A 123 13.64 -2.20 -5.03
CA LEU A 123 13.09 -0.83 -5.03
C LEU A 123 13.51 -0.08 -6.30
N LEU A 124 12.53 0.51 -6.98
CA LEU A 124 12.74 1.50 -8.04
C LEU A 124 12.08 2.82 -7.63
N VAL A 125 12.63 3.97 -8.05
CA VAL A 125 12.08 5.27 -7.65
C VAL A 125 11.93 6.27 -8.78
N GLY A 126 11.05 7.25 -8.59
CA GLY A 126 10.95 8.45 -9.43
C GLY A 126 10.62 8.14 -10.89
N ASP A 127 11.21 8.94 -11.78
CA ASP A 127 11.05 8.78 -13.23
C ASP A 127 11.54 7.41 -13.74
N GLN A 128 12.49 6.76 -13.04
CA GLN A 128 12.99 5.44 -13.43
C GLN A 128 12.00 4.33 -13.09
N ALA A 129 11.26 4.45 -11.99
CA ALA A 129 10.13 3.57 -11.70
C ALA A 129 9.00 3.75 -12.72
N MET A 130 8.72 5.00 -13.14
CA MET A 130 7.75 5.27 -14.20
C MET A 130 8.18 4.62 -15.52
N LYS A 131 9.45 4.75 -15.92
CA LYS A 131 9.98 4.11 -17.12
C LYS A 131 9.80 2.59 -17.08
N PHE A 132 10.16 1.95 -15.97
CA PHE A 132 9.94 0.52 -15.77
C PHE A 132 8.45 0.15 -15.89
N ALA A 133 7.56 0.92 -15.26
CA ALA A 133 6.12 0.69 -15.37
C ALA A 133 5.63 0.74 -16.83
N LEU A 134 6.11 1.70 -17.63
CA LEU A 134 5.75 1.77 -19.05
C LEU A 134 6.27 0.55 -19.84
N GLU A 135 7.48 0.07 -19.55
CA GLU A 135 8.04 -1.15 -20.16
C GLU A 135 7.26 -2.42 -19.78
N MET A 136 6.65 -2.44 -18.59
CA MET A 136 5.74 -3.50 -18.14
C MET A 136 4.31 -3.35 -18.68
N GLY A 137 4.02 -2.31 -19.48
CA GLY A 137 2.73 -2.09 -20.13
C GLY A 137 1.72 -1.29 -19.31
N PHE A 138 2.13 -0.69 -18.19
CA PHE A 138 1.27 0.26 -17.47
C PHE A 138 1.10 1.56 -18.27
N THR A 139 -0.02 2.26 -18.06
CA THR A 139 -0.35 3.48 -18.81
C THR A 139 -0.16 4.73 -17.97
N LYS A 140 0.51 5.72 -18.56
CA LYS A 140 0.65 7.04 -17.98
C LYS A 140 -0.71 7.68 -17.73
N SER A 141 -0.91 8.20 -16.53
CA SER A 141 -2.16 8.79 -16.07
C SER A 141 -1.90 10.06 -15.27
N ASN A 142 -2.84 11.03 -15.35
CA ASN A 142 -2.81 12.16 -14.43
C ASN A 142 -3.25 11.71 -13.04
N LEU A 143 -2.47 12.08 -12.02
CA LEU A 143 -2.75 11.78 -10.62
C LEU A 143 -3.48 12.92 -9.90
N THR A 144 -3.52 14.12 -10.50
CA THR A 144 -4.17 15.29 -9.93
C THR A 144 -5.69 15.22 -10.10
N THR A 145 -6.43 15.67 -9.08
CA THR A 145 -7.88 15.88 -9.11
C THR A 145 -8.22 17.28 -8.59
N ASN A 146 -9.48 17.70 -8.73
CA ASN A 146 -9.94 18.95 -8.13
C ASN A 146 -9.74 18.98 -6.60
N VAL A 147 -9.86 17.81 -5.95
CA VAL A 147 -9.64 17.66 -4.51
C VAL A 147 -8.17 17.95 -4.15
N SER A 148 -7.21 17.34 -4.84
CA SER A 148 -5.79 17.60 -4.57
C SER A 148 -5.39 19.04 -4.90
N ILE A 149 -5.94 19.62 -5.97
CA ILE A 149 -5.73 21.04 -6.30
C ILE A 149 -6.23 21.93 -5.17
N GLU A 150 -7.43 21.69 -4.66
CA GLU A 150 -8.00 22.48 -3.55
C GLU A 150 -7.19 22.32 -2.26
N MET A 151 -6.73 21.10 -1.94
CA MET A 151 -5.84 20.85 -0.78
C MET A 151 -4.56 21.70 -0.86
N HIS A 152 -3.88 21.68 -2.01
CA HIS A 152 -2.65 22.45 -2.22
C HIS A 152 -2.90 23.97 -2.20
N GLN A 153 -3.97 24.44 -2.84
CA GLN A 153 -4.34 25.85 -2.82
C GLN A 153 -4.71 26.34 -1.42
N ASN A 154 -5.39 25.52 -0.62
CA ASN A 154 -5.68 25.82 0.78
C ASN A 154 -4.41 25.95 1.60
N TRP A 155 -3.44 25.05 1.38
CA TRP A 155 -2.13 25.10 2.03
C TRP A 155 -1.34 26.36 1.66
N ILE A 156 -1.30 26.73 0.37
CA ILE A 156 -0.69 28.00 -0.09
C ILE A 156 -1.36 29.20 0.59
N ARG A 157 -2.71 29.24 0.60
CA ARG A 157 -3.47 30.31 1.27
C ARG A 157 -3.19 30.39 2.77
N ASN A 158 -2.83 29.27 3.38
CA ASN A 158 -2.41 29.17 4.78
C ASN A 158 -0.90 29.40 4.97
N ASN A 159 -0.25 30.17 4.10
CA ASN A 159 1.19 30.49 4.16
C ASN A 159 2.08 29.25 4.20
N CYS A 160 1.71 28.23 3.42
CA CYS A 160 2.44 26.97 3.35
C CYS A 160 2.59 26.29 4.73
N GLN A 161 1.57 26.39 5.59
CA GLN A 161 1.56 25.75 6.91
C GLN A 161 0.49 24.65 6.99
N PRO A 162 0.83 23.48 7.59
CA PRO A 162 2.16 23.10 8.09
C PRO A 162 3.13 22.75 6.96
N ASN A 163 4.44 22.79 7.21
CA ASN A 163 5.44 22.18 6.31
C ASN A 163 6.53 21.46 7.10
N PHE A 164 7.37 20.69 6.40
CA PHE A 164 8.39 19.85 7.02
C PHE A 164 9.79 20.50 7.08
N TRP A 165 9.91 21.78 6.71
CA TRP A 165 11.17 22.51 6.87
C TRP A 165 11.39 22.87 8.34
N LYS A 166 12.60 22.62 8.84
CA LYS A 166 13.03 23.20 10.12
C LYS A 166 13.46 24.65 9.91
N VAL A 167 13.33 25.48 10.95
CA VAL A 167 13.83 26.86 10.94
C VAL A 167 15.30 26.86 10.52
N ARG A 168 15.60 27.46 9.37
CA ARG A 168 16.96 27.62 8.88
C ARG A 168 17.56 28.85 9.55
N ASN A 169 18.30 28.64 10.64
CA ASN A 169 19.25 29.66 11.09
C ASN A 169 20.43 29.60 10.13
N PHE A 170 20.44 30.46 9.11
CA PHE A 170 21.62 30.67 8.30
C PHE A 170 22.71 31.25 9.21
N LEU A 171 23.82 30.52 9.35
CA LEU A 171 25.07 31.04 9.92
C LEU A 171 25.76 31.96 8.91
#